data_AF-A0A9P0HQ37-F1
#
_entry.id   AF-A0A9P0HQ37-F1
#
_cell.length_a   1.000
_cell.length_b   1.000
_cell.length_c   1.000
_cell.angle_alpha   90.00
_cell.angle_beta   90.00
_cell.angle_gamma   90.00
#
_symmetry.space_group_name_H-M   'P 1'
#
loop_
_entity.id
_entity.type
_entity.pdbx_description
1 polymer ?
#
loop_
_entity_poly.entity_id
_entity_poly.type
_entity_poly.pdbx_seq_one_letter_code
_entity_poly.pdbx_strand_id
1 'polypeptide(L)'
;MLVLFLLFGHVSCSHSTLVRKCCPLGQQWLQTESSHFTCGAANSTFRYPPIYSSLGILSTSKISLIYEPLNCAHLYSLLPDQVKEERYQILDSGRLLYLNGKFEEQFCLESDNVSTDPSVFVCVEDVPSAHGGEKEDVEFLLLSVGSGVSFLCLLALLFVYAIVEELQNNPGKFLMNHALAMALAYLVLFVNHIGGFLNVGDNVCGILGKCYFCKTIFLNRVITA
;
A
#
# COMPACT_ATOMS: atom_id res chain seq x y z
N MET A 1 -37.89 45.86 33.18
CA MET A 1 -38.28 46.58 31.94
C MET A 1 -37.09 47.43 31.56
N LEU A 2 -36.46 47.38 30.39
CA LEU A 2 -36.80 46.85 29.07
C LEU A 2 -35.42 46.58 28.40
N VAL A 3 -35.07 45.32 28.14
CA VAL A 3 -34.88 44.76 26.78
C VAL A 3 -34.21 45.74 25.79
N LEU A 4 -32.91 45.57 25.57
CA LEU A 4 -32.24 45.96 24.32
C LEU A 4 -31.57 44.71 23.73
N PHE A 5 -32.43 43.85 23.16
CA PHE A 5 -32.04 42.79 22.25
C PHE A 5 -31.93 43.38 20.83
N LEU A 6 -31.11 42.71 20.02
CA LEU A 6 -31.00 42.81 18.55
C LEU A 6 -29.98 43.85 18.06
N LEU A 7 -28.77 43.36 17.73
CA LEU A 7 -28.11 43.50 16.43
C LEU A 7 -26.80 42.68 16.40
N PHE A 8 -26.84 41.42 16.83
CA PHE A 8 -25.88 40.43 16.33
C PHE A 8 -26.52 39.81 15.10
N GLY A 9 -26.21 40.38 13.94
CA GLY A 9 -26.47 39.72 12.67
C GLY A 9 -25.82 38.35 12.72
N HIS A 10 -26.62 37.30 12.65
CA HIS A 10 -26.15 35.96 12.34
C HIS A 10 -25.46 36.05 10.98
N VAL A 11 -24.13 36.14 10.98
CA VAL A 11 -23.33 35.72 9.83
C VAL A 11 -23.53 34.21 9.75
N SER A 12 -24.53 33.81 8.96
CA SER A 12 -24.58 32.45 8.44
C SER A 12 -23.40 32.32 7.50
N CYS A 13 -22.25 31.86 8.01
CA CYS A 13 -21.21 31.33 7.15
C CYS A 13 -21.84 30.19 6.37
N SER A 14 -22.14 30.43 5.09
CA SER A 14 -22.39 29.36 4.13
C SER A 14 -21.06 28.63 3.97
N HIS A 15 -20.75 27.71 4.89
CA HIS A 15 -19.54 26.91 4.86
C HIS A 15 -19.57 26.07 3.59
N SER A 16 -18.85 26.50 2.55
CA SER A 16 -18.47 25.60 1.47
C SER A 16 -17.42 24.64 1.99
N THR A 17 -17.56 23.35 1.67
CA THR A 17 -16.53 22.37 1.99
C THR A 17 -15.34 22.62 1.08
N LEU A 18 -14.19 22.82 1.69
CA LEU A 18 -12.93 23.03 0.99
C LEU A 18 -12.28 21.68 0.71
N VAL A 19 -11.87 21.48 -0.53
CA VAL A 19 -11.20 20.25 -0.98
C VAL A 19 -9.86 20.62 -1.59
N ARG A 20 -8.81 19.97 -1.11
CA ARG A 20 -7.43 20.26 -1.49
C ARG A 20 -7.08 19.58 -2.81
N LYS A 21 -6.59 20.36 -3.76
CA LYS A 21 -5.96 19.90 -5.01
C LYS A 21 -4.45 19.91 -4.91
N CYS A 22 -3.82 18.88 -5.50
CA CYS A 22 -2.36 18.79 -5.56
C CYS A 22 -1.76 19.77 -6.57
N CYS A 23 -2.44 20.05 -7.68
CA CYS A 23 -2.03 21.05 -8.66
C CYS A 23 -2.92 22.32 -8.63
N PRO A 24 -2.42 23.44 -9.16
CA PRO A 24 -3.21 24.66 -9.34
C PRO A 24 -4.52 24.42 -10.12
N LEU A 25 -5.49 25.30 -9.91
CA LEU A 25 -6.77 25.23 -10.65
C LEU A 25 -6.52 25.32 -12.16
N GLY A 26 -7.13 24.43 -12.94
CA GLY A 26 -6.91 24.30 -14.38
C GLY A 26 -5.66 23.48 -14.77
N GLN A 27 -4.95 22.92 -13.79
CA GLN A 27 -3.85 21.99 -13.98
C GLN A 27 -4.19 20.59 -13.43
N GLN A 28 -3.46 19.60 -13.92
CA GLN A 28 -3.53 18.19 -13.52
C GLN A 28 -2.13 17.57 -13.50
N TRP A 29 -2.01 16.35 -12.97
CA TRP A 29 -0.72 15.65 -12.98
C TRP A 29 -0.33 15.18 -14.39
N LEU A 30 0.92 15.48 -14.76
CA LEU A 30 1.60 14.90 -15.91
C LEU A 30 2.60 13.85 -15.40
N GLN A 31 2.32 12.57 -15.70
CA GLN A 31 3.26 11.50 -15.43
C GLN A 31 4.43 11.63 -16.41
N THR A 32 5.58 12.08 -15.91
CA THR A 32 6.73 12.41 -16.78
C THR A 32 7.79 11.30 -16.77
N GLU A 33 7.99 10.62 -15.63
CA GLU A 33 8.75 9.37 -15.44
C GLU A 33 8.48 8.86 -14.00
N SER A 34 8.83 7.60 -13.70
CA SER A 34 8.29 6.70 -12.65
C SER A 34 8.21 7.17 -11.17
N SER A 35 8.50 8.42 -10.85
CA SER A 35 8.37 8.97 -9.49
C SER A 35 8.23 10.50 -9.42
N HIS A 36 8.27 11.23 -10.54
CA HIS A 36 8.22 12.70 -10.53
C HIS A 36 6.93 13.20 -11.18
N PHE A 37 6.02 13.67 -10.33
CA PHE A 37 4.76 14.28 -10.77
C PHE A 37 4.98 15.76 -11.05
N THR A 38 4.58 16.23 -12.23
CA THR A 38 4.63 17.66 -12.58
C THR A 38 3.24 18.16 -12.91
N CYS A 39 2.89 19.37 -12.46
CA CYS A 39 1.61 19.96 -12.78
C CYS A 39 1.65 20.57 -14.18
N GLY A 40 0.71 20.19 -15.03
CA GLY A 40 0.56 20.71 -16.39
C GLY A 40 -0.88 21.06 -16.71
N ALA A 41 -1.11 21.67 -17.88
CA ALA A 41 -2.44 22.08 -18.31
C ALA A 41 -3.41 20.89 -18.32
N ALA A 42 -4.58 21.05 -17.69
CA ALA A 42 -5.60 20.02 -17.66
C ALA A 42 -6.29 19.92 -19.02
N ASN A 43 -6.43 18.70 -19.53
CA ASN A 43 -7.16 18.42 -20.77
C ASN A 43 -8.67 18.27 -20.52
N SER A 44 -9.09 18.12 -19.28
CA SER A 44 -10.49 17.89 -18.89
C SER A 44 -10.85 18.60 -17.59
N THR A 45 -12.14 18.71 -17.30
CA THR A 45 -12.63 19.29 -16.05
C THR A 45 -12.45 18.30 -14.90
N PHE A 46 -11.94 18.78 -13.77
CA PHE A 46 -11.77 17.99 -12.57
C PHE A 46 -13.12 17.47 -12.07
N ARG A 47 -13.24 16.14 -11.89
CA ARG A 47 -14.43 15.50 -11.32
C ARG A 47 -14.34 15.49 -9.80
N TYR A 48 -15.43 15.84 -9.14
CA TYR A 48 -15.49 15.83 -7.68
C TYR A 48 -15.74 14.40 -7.17
N PRO A 49 -14.93 13.90 -6.23
CA PRO A 49 -15.26 12.66 -5.53
C PRO A 49 -16.46 12.88 -4.61
N PRO A 50 -17.16 11.80 -4.19
CA PRO A 50 -18.25 11.91 -3.23
C PRO A 50 -17.72 12.39 -1.88
N ILE A 51 -18.29 13.47 -1.37
CA ILE A 51 -17.99 14.01 -0.03
C ILE A 51 -19.13 13.66 0.91
N TYR A 52 -18.80 13.13 2.07
CA TYR A 52 -19.74 12.62 3.06
C TYR A 52 -19.91 13.61 4.22
N SER A 53 -21.15 13.92 4.53
CA SER A 53 -21.58 14.70 5.69
C SER A 53 -22.40 13.82 6.64
N SER A 54 -22.64 14.31 7.85
CA SER A 54 -23.61 13.71 8.79
C SER A 54 -25.01 13.52 8.19
N LEU A 55 -25.37 14.29 7.16
CA LEU A 55 -26.66 14.26 6.48
C LEU A 55 -26.65 13.45 5.16
N GLY A 56 -25.53 12.81 4.81
CA GLY A 56 -25.36 12.06 3.55
C GLY A 56 -24.34 12.71 2.60
N ILE A 57 -24.44 12.42 1.30
CA ILE A 57 -23.47 12.91 0.29
C ILE A 57 -23.75 14.39 -0.04
N LEU A 58 -22.71 15.22 0.02
CA LEU A 58 -22.78 16.65 -0.24
C LEU A 58 -22.90 16.93 -1.75
N SER A 59 -23.73 17.90 -2.11
CA SER A 59 -23.85 18.35 -3.51
C SER A 59 -22.60 19.15 -3.93
N THR A 60 -22.19 18.98 -5.19
CA THR A 60 -20.99 19.61 -5.75
C THR A 60 -21.01 21.14 -5.73
N SER A 61 -22.19 21.75 -5.73
CA SER A 61 -22.36 23.22 -5.63
C SER A 61 -21.93 23.82 -4.29
N LYS A 62 -21.75 22.98 -3.26
CA LYS A 62 -21.25 23.38 -1.94
C LYS A 62 -19.77 23.08 -1.75
N ILE A 63 -19.10 22.58 -2.78
CA ILE A 63 -17.69 22.19 -2.73
C ILE A 63 -16.87 23.28 -3.41
N SER A 64 -15.76 23.68 -2.80
CA SER A 64 -14.80 24.62 -3.36
C SER A 64 -13.42 23.97 -3.39
N LEU A 65 -12.74 24.05 -4.53
CA LEU A 65 -11.38 23.54 -4.68
C LEU A 65 -10.37 24.60 -4.25
N ILE A 66 -9.39 24.19 -3.46
CA ILE A 66 -8.25 25.01 -3.09
C ILE A 66 -6.97 24.33 -3.52
N TYR A 67 -5.99 25.10 -3.99
CA TYR A 67 -4.66 24.59 -4.26
C TYR A 67 -3.83 24.69 -2.98
N GLU A 68 -3.42 23.53 -2.46
CA GLU A 68 -2.57 23.43 -1.28
C GLU A 68 -1.61 22.26 -1.51
N PRO A 69 -0.38 22.52 -2.01
CA PRO A 69 0.54 21.45 -2.35
C PRO A 69 1.03 20.76 -1.08
N LEU A 70 1.14 19.43 -1.14
CA LEU A 70 1.76 18.65 -0.09
C LEU A 70 3.27 18.87 -0.08
N ASN A 71 3.82 19.15 1.11
CA ASN A 71 5.26 19.30 1.31
C ASN A 71 5.80 18.07 2.02
N CYS A 72 6.10 17.02 1.25
CA CYS A 72 6.69 15.79 1.76
C CYS A 72 7.71 15.21 0.77
N ALA A 73 8.64 14.42 1.32
CA ALA A 73 9.70 13.77 0.55
C ALA A 73 9.14 12.67 -0.38
N HIS A 74 8.14 11.93 0.10
CA HIS A 74 7.49 10.86 -0.65
C HIS A 74 5.97 11.06 -0.70
N LEU A 75 5.47 11.08 -1.93
CA LEU A 75 4.05 11.17 -2.25
C LEU A 75 3.54 9.78 -2.60
N TYR A 76 2.46 9.34 -1.96
CA TYR A 76 1.85 8.03 -2.22
C TYR A 76 0.41 8.19 -2.68
N SER A 77 0.04 7.48 -3.74
CA SER A 77 -1.35 7.41 -4.23
C SER A 77 -2.06 6.23 -3.57
N LEU A 78 -3.19 6.48 -2.92
CA LEU A 78 -3.99 5.43 -2.28
C LEU A 78 -4.65 4.53 -3.34
N LEU A 79 -4.69 3.21 -3.06
CA LEU A 79 -5.26 2.16 -3.90
C LEU A 79 -6.42 1.44 -3.18
N PRO A 80 -7.54 2.12 -2.89
CA PRO A 80 -8.65 1.59 -2.08
C PRO A 80 -9.35 0.35 -2.69
N ASP A 81 -9.21 0.16 -4.01
CA ASP A 81 -9.74 -1.00 -4.72
C ASP A 81 -8.89 -2.27 -4.53
N GLN A 82 -7.59 -2.10 -4.28
CA GLN A 82 -6.62 -3.19 -4.13
C GLN A 82 -6.34 -3.50 -2.66
N VAL A 83 -6.23 -2.46 -1.82
CA VAL A 83 -5.88 -2.55 -0.40
C VAL A 83 -7.07 -2.11 0.45
N LYS A 84 -7.61 -3.04 1.27
CA LYS A 84 -8.84 -2.78 2.04
C LYS A 84 -8.63 -1.73 3.12
N GLU A 85 -7.45 -1.70 3.69
CA GLU A 85 -7.00 -0.81 4.76
C GLU A 85 -6.91 0.65 4.28
N GLU A 86 -6.69 0.85 2.97
CA GLU A 86 -6.60 2.16 2.33
C GLU A 86 -7.96 2.71 1.89
N ARG A 87 -9.05 1.98 2.13
CA ARG A 87 -10.39 2.51 1.83
C ARG A 87 -10.68 3.72 2.71
N TYR A 88 -11.12 4.79 2.05
CA TYR A 88 -11.32 6.08 2.68
C TYR A 88 -12.66 6.71 2.33
N GLN A 89 -13.04 7.70 3.12
CA GLN A 89 -14.15 8.62 2.87
C GLN A 89 -13.66 10.05 3.09
N ILE A 90 -14.03 10.96 2.20
CA ILE A 90 -13.72 12.39 2.36
C ILE A 90 -14.90 13.04 3.06
N LEU A 91 -14.64 13.67 4.20
CA LEU A 91 -15.67 14.29 5.02
C LEU A 91 -15.91 15.74 4.60
N ASP A 92 -17.11 16.25 4.87
CA ASP A 92 -17.49 17.66 4.71
C ASP A 92 -16.64 18.64 5.52
N SER A 93 -15.97 18.14 6.56
CA SER A 93 -14.91 18.84 7.31
C SER A 93 -13.60 19.04 6.53
N GLY A 94 -13.46 18.46 5.32
CA GLY A 94 -12.23 18.53 4.52
C GLY A 94 -11.13 17.55 4.97
N ARG A 95 -11.48 16.58 5.80
CA ARG A 95 -10.57 15.53 6.29
C ARG A 95 -10.86 14.19 5.63
N LEU A 96 -9.84 13.36 5.55
CA LEU A 96 -9.97 11.99 5.08
C LEU A 96 -10.16 11.05 6.28
N LEU A 97 -11.13 10.14 6.19
CA LEU A 97 -11.41 9.12 7.18
C LEU A 97 -11.16 7.75 6.55
N TYR A 98 -10.19 7.01 7.08
CA TYR A 98 -9.99 5.61 6.73
C TYR A 98 -11.05 4.72 7.39
N LEU A 99 -11.35 3.57 6.79
CA LEU A 99 -12.31 2.60 7.37
C LEU A 99 -11.88 2.05 8.74
N ASN A 100 -10.59 2.13 9.07
CA ASN A 100 -10.07 1.77 10.40
C ASN A 100 -10.36 2.85 11.48
N GLY A 101 -10.99 3.97 11.11
CA GLY A 101 -11.33 5.08 12.02
C GLY A 101 -10.23 6.14 12.16
N LYS A 102 -9.09 6.00 11.47
CA LYS A 102 -8.01 7.01 11.47
C LYS A 102 -8.39 8.18 10.58
N PHE A 103 -8.09 9.39 11.03
CA PHE A 103 -8.21 10.61 10.24
C PHE A 103 -6.87 11.01 9.65
N GLU A 104 -6.89 11.54 8.42
CA GLU A 104 -5.75 12.17 7.76
C GLU A 104 -6.13 13.57 7.29
N GLU A 105 -5.25 14.51 7.58
CA GLU A 105 -5.41 15.92 7.22
C GLU A 105 -4.47 16.30 6.09
N GLN A 106 -3.30 15.66 5.97
CA GLN A 106 -2.32 15.96 4.93
C GLN A 106 -2.56 15.09 3.70
N PHE A 107 -3.59 15.45 2.94
CA PHE A 107 -3.87 14.84 1.64
C PHE A 107 -4.26 15.89 0.61
N CYS A 108 -4.10 15.54 -0.66
CA CYS A 108 -4.61 16.32 -1.78
C CYS A 108 -5.18 15.38 -2.85
N LEU A 109 -6.07 15.90 -3.68
CA LEU A 109 -6.70 15.15 -4.76
C LEU A 109 -6.17 15.63 -6.11
N GLU A 110 -5.96 14.70 -7.02
CA GLU A 110 -5.62 15.05 -8.39
C GLU A 110 -5.95 13.92 -9.38
N SER A 111 -6.28 14.31 -10.60
CA SER A 111 -6.43 13.39 -11.73
C SER A 111 -5.13 13.35 -12.54
N ASP A 112 -4.78 12.18 -13.07
CA ASP A 112 -3.68 12.07 -14.03
C ASP A 112 -4.16 12.36 -15.47
N ASN A 113 -3.29 12.13 -16.45
CA ASN A 113 -3.60 12.29 -17.87
C ASN A 113 -4.30 11.10 -18.52
N VAL A 114 -4.42 9.96 -17.83
CA VAL A 114 -5.01 8.70 -18.29
C VAL A 114 -6.44 8.52 -17.73
N SER A 115 -6.67 8.97 -16.50
CA SER A 115 -7.83 8.80 -15.64
C SER A 115 -8.43 10.17 -15.34
N THR A 116 -9.71 10.35 -15.67
CA THR A 116 -10.47 11.53 -15.25
C THR A 116 -10.93 11.47 -13.79
N ASP A 117 -10.83 10.30 -13.17
CA ASP A 117 -11.26 10.11 -11.79
C ASP A 117 -10.11 10.51 -10.84
N PRO A 118 -10.37 11.36 -9.84
CA PRO A 118 -9.33 11.89 -8.98
C PRO A 118 -8.83 10.81 -8.02
N SER A 119 -7.51 10.69 -7.92
CA SER A 119 -6.84 9.88 -6.89
C SER A 119 -6.52 10.73 -5.67
N VAL A 120 -6.48 10.09 -4.50
CA VAL A 120 -6.00 10.73 -3.28
C VAL A 120 -4.52 10.47 -3.11
N PHE A 121 -3.78 11.55 -2.90
CA PHE A 121 -2.37 11.51 -2.56
C PHE A 121 -2.19 11.91 -1.10
N VAL A 122 -1.38 11.13 -0.39
CA VAL A 122 -0.99 11.40 1.00
C VAL A 122 0.52 11.51 1.10
N CYS A 123 0.97 12.22 2.12
CA CYS A 123 2.37 12.17 2.51
C CYS A 123 2.63 10.87 3.25
N VAL A 124 3.62 10.13 2.77
CA VAL A 124 4.20 9.04 3.54
C VAL A 124 5.49 9.64 4.07
N GLU A 125 5.58 9.75 5.39
CA GLU A 125 6.88 10.00 6.02
C GLU A 125 7.83 8.94 5.47
N ASP A 126 9.08 9.31 5.17
CA ASP A 126 10.12 8.36 4.83
C ASP A 126 10.20 7.37 5.98
N VAL A 127 9.42 6.30 5.92
CA VAL A 127 9.86 5.02 6.43
C VAL A 127 11.09 4.82 5.57
N PRO A 128 12.31 4.95 6.13
CA PRO A 128 13.50 4.67 5.35
C PRO A 128 13.23 3.36 4.64
N SER A 129 13.36 3.36 3.32
CA SER A 129 13.12 2.19 2.50
C SER A 129 13.79 0.99 3.19
N ALA A 130 12.97 0.08 3.73
CA ALA A 130 13.36 -0.99 4.64
C ALA A 130 14.05 -0.53 5.96
N HIS A 131 13.41 -0.88 7.09
CA HIS A 131 13.87 -0.76 8.49
C HIS A 131 13.44 0.52 9.22
N GLY A 132 12.23 0.52 9.78
CA GLY A 132 11.87 1.59 10.71
C GLY A 132 10.56 1.43 11.47
N GLY A 133 10.07 0.22 11.73
CA GLY A 133 9.07 -0.01 12.77
C GLY A 133 9.67 -0.96 13.78
N GLU A 134 9.87 -0.55 15.04
CA GLU A 134 10.50 -1.41 16.07
C GLU A 134 9.87 -2.82 16.23
N LYS A 135 8.64 -3.01 15.74
CA LYS A 135 7.99 -4.33 15.65
C LYS A 135 8.12 -5.01 14.29
N GLU A 136 8.09 -4.24 13.20
CA GLU A 136 8.13 -4.76 11.82
C GLU A 136 9.56 -5.13 11.41
N ASP A 137 10.56 -4.39 11.88
CA ASP A 137 11.98 -4.67 11.64
C ASP A 137 12.43 -5.94 12.36
N VAL A 138 11.89 -6.16 13.56
CA VAL A 138 12.17 -7.36 14.36
C VAL A 138 11.50 -8.57 13.70
N GLU A 139 10.26 -8.44 13.24
CA GLU A 139 9.57 -9.52 12.54
C GLU A 139 10.29 -9.88 11.23
N PHE A 140 10.71 -8.88 10.45
CA PHE A 140 11.47 -9.09 9.22
C PHE A 140 12.84 -9.72 9.46
N LEU A 141 13.60 -9.24 10.47
CA LEU A 141 14.88 -9.83 10.87
C LEU A 141 14.71 -11.28 11.32
N LEU A 142 13.70 -11.57 12.16
CA LEU A 142 13.41 -12.92 12.60
C LEU A 142 13.02 -13.84 11.43
N LEU A 143 12.23 -13.34 10.48
CA LEU A 143 11.83 -14.10 9.29
C LEU A 143 13.02 -14.35 8.35
N SER A 144 13.91 -13.36 8.19
CA SER A 144 15.13 -13.47 7.38
C SER A 144 16.16 -14.43 8.00
N VAL A 145 16.44 -14.28 9.29
CA VAL A 145 17.36 -15.18 10.01
C VAL A 145 16.77 -16.59 10.10
N GLY A 146 15.48 -16.71 10.41
CA GLY A 146 14.77 -17.98 10.49
C GLY A 146 14.75 -18.75 9.17
N SER A 147 14.54 -18.04 8.05
CA SER A 147 14.59 -18.65 6.71
C SER A 147 16.00 -19.09 6.33
N GLY A 148 17.03 -18.29 6.63
CA GLY A 148 18.43 -18.65 6.39
C GLY A 148 18.89 -19.87 7.18
N VAL A 149 18.61 -19.91 8.49
CA VAL A 149 18.95 -21.05 9.37
C VAL A 149 18.21 -22.32 8.92
N SER A 150 16.94 -22.21 8.56
CA SER A 150 16.14 -23.34 8.07
C SER A 150 16.70 -23.90 6.75
N PHE A 151 17.11 -23.03 5.83
CA PHE A 151 17.73 -23.43 4.58
C PHE A 151 19.04 -24.21 4.81
N LEU A 152 19.92 -23.70 5.68
CA LEU A 152 21.18 -24.38 6.02
C LEU A 152 20.95 -25.74 6.69
N CYS A 153 19.96 -25.83 7.58
CA CYS A 153 19.58 -27.08 8.23
C CYS A 153 19.06 -28.11 7.21
N LEU A 154 18.24 -27.69 6.24
CA LEU A 154 17.74 -28.56 5.18
C LEU A 154 18.86 -29.03 4.23
N LEU A 155 19.86 -28.19 3.95
CA LEU A 155 21.04 -28.61 3.19
C LEU A 155 21.86 -29.65 3.95
N ALA A 156 22.06 -29.47 5.26
CA ALA A 156 22.73 -30.47 6.09
C ALA A 156 21.96 -31.80 6.09
N LEU A 157 20.62 -31.75 6.16
CA LEU A 157 19.78 -32.93 6.07
C LEU A 157 19.97 -33.64 4.71
N LEU A 158 19.88 -32.90 3.60
CA LEU A 158 20.09 -33.45 2.26
C LEU A 158 21.49 -34.06 2.10
N PHE A 159 22.51 -33.44 2.70
CA PHE A 159 23.88 -33.95 2.68
C PHE A 159 24.02 -35.28 3.44
N VAL A 160 23.43 -35.38 4.64
CA VAL A 160 23.43 -36.64 5.42
C VAL A 160 22.70 -37.75 4.66
N TYR A 161 21.53 -37.46 4.09
CA TYR A 161 20.78 -38.43 3.29
C TYR A 161 21.51 -38.84 1.99
N ALA A 162 22.35 -37.97 1.43
CA ALA A 162 23.17 -38.29 0.27
C ALA A 162 24.37 -39.21 0.60
N ILE A 163 24.97 -39.06 1.79
CA ILE A 163 26.16 -39.84 2.21
C ILE A 163 25.78 -41.21 2.76
N VAL A 164 24.69 -41.30 3.53
CA VAL A 164 24.34 -42.56 4.19
C VAL A 164 23.45 -43.39 3.26
N GLU A 165 24.07 -44.30 2.52
CA GLU A 165 23.40 -45.19 1.56
C GLU A 165 22.31 -46.06 2.21
N GLU A 166 22.44 -46.41 3.49
CA GLU A 166 21.42 -47.17 4.25
C GLU A 166 20.10 -46.41 4.44
N LEU A 167 20.10 -45.07 4.35
CA LEU A 167 18.89 -44.25 4.44
C LEU A 167 18.23 -43.98 3.08
N GLN A 168 18.83 -44.42 1.96
CA GLN A 168 18.28 -44.25 0.61
C GLN A 168 17.18 -45.27 0.25
N ASN A 169 16.50 -45.79 1.26
CA ASN A 169 15.31 -46.62 1.09
C ASN A 169 14.19 -45.81 0.42
N ASN A 170 13.21 -46.49 -0.19
CA ASN A 170 12.05 -45.83 -0.81
C ASN A 170 11.42 -44.71 0.05
N PRO A 171 11.17 -44.88 1.37
CA PRO A 171 10.70 -43.77 2.21
C PRO A 171 11.71 -42.62 2.37
N GLY A 172 13.01 -42.90 2.41
CA GLY A 172 14.06 -41.88 2.48
C GLY A 172 14.15 -41.02 1.21
N LYS A 173 13.86 -41.60 0.04
CA LYS A 173 13.79 -40.85 -1.23
C LYS A 173 12.63 -39.85 -1.27
N PHE A 174 11.47 -40.22 -0.72
CA PHE A 174 10.34 -39.28 -0.58
C PHE A 174 10.70 -38.13 0.37
N LEU A 175 11.37 -38.43 1.48
CA LEU A 175 11.79 -37.41 2.44
C LEU A 175 12.85 -36.46 1.86
N MET A 176 13.82 -36.97 1.08
CA MET A 176 14.78 -36.14 0.34
C MET A 176 14.09 -35.19 -0.64
N ASN A 177 13.14 -35.68 -1.44
CA ASN A 177 12.43 -34.85 -2.39
C ASN A 177 11.62 -33.75 -1.68
N HIS A 178 11.01 -34.08 -0.54
CA HIS A 178 10.30 -33.11 0.28
C HIS A 178 11.24 -32.05 0.87
N ALA A 179 12.38 -32.47 1.43
CA ALA A 179 13.39 -31.58 1.97
C ALA A 179 13.98 -30.65 0.89
N LEU A 180 14.20 -31.16 -0.33
CA LEU A 180 14.63 -30.36 -1.47
C LEU A 180 13.58 -29.32 -1.88
N ALA A 181 12.30 -29.71 -1.91
CA ALA A 181 11.21 -28.80 -2.22
C ALA A 181 11.08 -27.66 -1.18
N MET A 182 11.30 -27.98 0.10
CA MET A 182 11.33 -27.01 1.20
C MET A 182 12.57 -26.11 1.13
N ALA A 183 13.74 -26.66 0.83
CA ALA A 183 14.98 -25.88 0.68
C ALA A 183 14.85 -24.84 -0.44
N LEU A 184 14.29 -25.22 -1.60
CA LEU A 184 13.99 -24.28 -2.67
C LEU A 184 12.97 -23.21 -2.26
N ALA A 185 12.00 -23.57 -1.42
CA ALA A 185 11.03 -22.59 -0.89
C ALA A 185 11.68 -21.61 0.09
N TYR A 186 12.59 -22.04 0.96
CA TYR A 186 13.31 -21.11 1.83
C TYR A 186 14.33 -20.26 1.06
N LEU A 187 14.95 -20.81 0.01
CA LEU A 187 15.87 -20.06 -0.85
C LEU A 187 15.18 -18.88 -1.54
N VAL A 188 13.99 -19.09 -2.10
CA VAL A 188 13.28 -17.99 -2.76
C VAL A 188 12.77 -16.96 -1.73
N LEU A 189 12.48 -17.35 -0.48
CA LEU A 189 12.00 -16.44 0.57
C LEU A 189 13.16 -15.53 0.96
N PHE A 190 14.32 -16.14 1.14
CA PHE A 190 15.57 -15.45 1.40
C PHE A 190 15.95 -14.47 0.27
N VAL A 191 15.79 -14.89 -1.00
CA VAL A 191 16.02 -14.01 -2.16
C VAL A 191 15.01 -12.87 -2.20
N ASN A 192 13.73 -13.09 -1.87
CA ASN A 192 12.74 -12.02 -1.82
C ASN A 192 13.04 -11.01 -0.70
N HIS A 193 13.48 -11.50 0.47
CA HIS A 193 13.87 -10.63 1.59
C HIS A 193 15.10 -9.79 1.24
N ILE A 194 16.09 -10.36 0.54
CA ILE A 194 17.29 -9.63 0.11
C ILE A 194 17.03 -8.76 -1.12
N GLY A 195 16.16 -9.21 -2.03
CA GLY A 195 15.78 -8.51 -3.26
C GLY A 195 14.90 -7.29 -3.01
N GLY A 196 14.27 -7.16 -1.84
CA GLY A 196 13.73 -5.87 -1.38
C GLY A 196 14.82 -4.83 -1.10
N PHE A 197 16.07 -5.27 -0.87
CA PHE A 197 17.22 -4.42 -0.53
C PHE A 197 18.09 -4.06 -1.75
N LEU A 198 18.17 -4.97 -2.73
CA LEU A 198 18.82 -4.76 -4.01
C LEU A 198 17.72 -4.52 -5.04
N ASN A 199 17.61 -3.32 -5.60
CA ASN A 199 16.63 -2.87 -6.61
C ASN A 199 16.47 -3.83 -7.82
N VAL A 200 15.90 -5.03 -7.60
CA VAL A 200 15.73 -6.09 -8.59
C VAL A 200 14.36 -5.87 -9.22
N GLY A 201 14.35 -5.53 -10.50
CA GLY A 201 13.15 -5.05 -11.21
C GLY A 201 11.88 -5.87 -10.99
N ASP A 202 10.75 -5.14 -10.93
CA ASP A 202 9.39 -5.59 -10.55
C ASP A 202 8.92 -6.90 -11.19
N ASN A 203 9.42 -7.21 -12.39
CA ASN A 203 9.05 -8.40 -13.15
C ASN A 203 9.50 -9.72 -12.48
N VAL A 204 10.60 -9.71 -11.71
CA VAL A 204 11.14 -10.91 -11.05
C VAL A 204 10.36 -11.20 -9.77
N CYS A 205 10.01 -10.17 -9.01
CA CYS A 205 9.25 -10.27 -7.77
C CYS A 205 7.82 -10.81 -8.03
N GLY A 206 7.16 -10.33 -9.09
CA GLY A 206 5.81 -10.77 -9.47
C GLY A 206 5.74 -12.24 -9.92
N ILE A 207 6.78 -12.76 -10.58
CA ILE A 207 6.84 -14.16 -11.01
C ILE A 207 7.11 -15.08 -9.82
N LEU A 208 8.05 -14.72 -8.94
CA LEU A 208 8.41 -15.53 -7.77
C LEU A 208 7.25 -15.59 -6.76
N GLY A 209 6.54 -14.49 -6.53
CA GLY A 209 5.34 -14.45 -5.68
C GLY A 209 4.20 -15.36 -6.19
N LYS A 210 3.97 -15.40 -7.50
CA LYS A 210 2.97 -16.30 -8.10
C LYS A 210 3.38 -17.77 -8.02
N CYS A 211 4.67 -18.08 -8.10
CA CYS A 211 5.19 -19.44 -7.91
C CYS A 211 5.01 -19.96 -6.47
N TYR A 212 5.11 -19.09 -5.46
CA TYR A 212 4.82 -19.46 -4.06
C TYR A 212 3.39 -19.96 -3.86
N PHE A 213 2.42 -19.17 -4.32
CA PHE A 213 1.01 -19.47 -4.12
C PHE A 213 0.61 -20.80 -4.77
N CYS A 214 1.19 -21.10 -5.93
CA CYS A 214 0.99 -22.36 -6.63
C CYS A 214 1.56 -23.56 -5.85
N LYS A 215 2.70 -23.40 -5.16
CA LYS A 215 3.37 -24.47 -4.42
C LYS A 215 2.68 -24.80 -3.10
N THR A 216 2.17 -23.81 -2.36
CA THR A 216 1.42 -24.04 -1.11
C THR A 216 0.13 -24.82 -1.35
N ILE A 217 -0.56 -24.54 -2.46
CA ILE A 217 -1.77 -25.26 -2.88
C ILE A 217 -1.44 -26.71 -3.31
N PHE A 218 -0.31 -26.91 -4.01
CA PHE A 218 0.11 -28.24 -4.45
C PHE A 218 0.59 -29.13 -3.28
N LEU A 219 1.35 -28.57 -2.32
CA LEU A 219 1.78 -29.33 -1.14
C LEU A 219 0.61 -29.71 -0.22
N ASN A 220 -0.37 -28.82 -0.03
CA ASN A 220 -1.53 -29.12 0.82
C ASN A 220 -2.39 -30.25 0.23
N ARG A 221 -2.49 -30.35 -1.10
CA ARG A 221 -3.20 -31.44 -1.78
C ARG A 221 -2.46 -32.78 -1.77
N VAL A 222 -1.13 -32.78 -1.68
CA VAL A 222 -0.32 -34.02 -1.63
C VAL A 222 -0.26 -34.60 -0.21
N ILE A 223 -0.50 -33.80 0.83
CA ILE A 223 -0.55 -34.25 2.24
C ILE A 223 -1.95 -34.75 2.64
N THR A 224 -3.00 -34.40 1.88
CA THR A 224 -4.39 -34.81 2.13
C THR A 224 -4.92 -35.90 1.19
N ALA A 225 -4.04 -36.54 0.41
CA ALA A 225 -4.35 -37.70 -0.45
C ALA A 225 -3.51 -38.90 -0.02
#